data_AF-A0A940JD24-F1
#
_entry.id   AF-A0A940JD24-F1
#
_cell.length_a   1.000
_cell.length_b   1.000
_cell.length_c   1.000
_cell.angle_alpha   90.00
_cell.angle_beta   90.00
_cell.angle_gamma   90.00
#
_symmetry.space_group_name_H-M   'P 1'
#
loop_
_entity.id
_entity.type
_entity.pdbx_description
1 polymer ?
#
loop_
_entity_poly.entity_id
_entity_poly.type
_entity_poly.pdbx_seq_one_letter_code
_entity_poly.pdbx_strand_id
1 'polypeptide(L)'
;MRTFSPQLLRQARRDARMSQEMLARKTGLSRAAIAAIEGGVNVPLCNTLALLAWALCKTEAYFFADPVQTTEHLMPIARNG
;
A
#
# COMPACT_ATOMS: atom_id res chain seq x y z
N MET A 1 1.58 16.15 -2.75
CA MET A 1 2.69 15.23 -3.08
C MET A 1 2.21 13.82 -2.80
N ARG A 2 2.24 12.92 -3.79
CA ARG A 2 1.85 11.52 -3.57
C ARG A 2 2.90 10.80 -2.73
N THR A 3 2.47 9.93 -1.83
CA THR A 3 3.35 9.11 -0.99
C THR A 3 3.04 7.63 -1.18
N PHE A 4 4.02 6.77 -0.90
CA PHE A 4 3.85 5.33 -0.96
C PHE A 4 2.74 4.88 0.02
N SER A 5 1.84 4.02 -0.43
CA SER A 5 0.73 3.48 0.34
C SER A 5 0.92 1.99 0.66
N PRO A 6 1.20 1.65 1.93
CA PRO A 6 1.19 0.27 2.43
C PRO A 6 -0.12 -0.48 2.15
N GLN A 7 -1.24 0.24 2.18
CA GLN A 7 -2.58 -0.30 1.95
C GLN A 7 -2.76 -0.73 0.49
N LEU A 8 -2.28 0.06 -0.48
CA LEU A 8 -2.32 -0.33 -1.89
C LEU A 8 -1.44 -1.56 -2.16
N LEU A 9 -0.28 -1.69 -1.49
CA LEU A 9 0.52 -2.91 -1.59
C LEU A 9 -0.25 -4.14 -1.07
N ARG A 10 -0.84 -4.03 0.12
CA ARG A 10 -1.62 -5.11 0.72
C ARG A 10 -2.82 -5.49 -0.15
N GLN A 11 -3.50 -4.50 -0.72
CA GLN A 11 -4.65 -4.71 -1.60
C GLN A 11 -4.22 -5.46 -2.87
N ALA A 12 -3.20 -4.97 -3.59
CA ALA A 12 -2.71 -5.61 -4.80
C ALA A 12 -2.25 -7.06 -4.56
N ARG A 13 -1.60 -7.33 -3.42
CA ARG A 13 -1.25 -8.70 -3.04
C ARG A 13 -2.47 -9.60 -2.85
N ARG A 14 -3.51 -9.11 -2.17
CA ARG A 14 -4.76 -9.86 -1.94
C ARG A 14 -5.52 -10.08 -3.24
N ASP A 15 -5.58 -9.09 -4.12
CA ASP A 15 -6.19 -9.21 -5.45
C ASP A 15 -5.49 -10.28 -6.30
N ALA A 16 -4.16 -10.37 -6.19
CA ALA A 16 -3.37 -11.43 -6.79
C ALA A 16 -3.49 -12.79 -6.09
N ARG A 17 -4.34 -12.90 -5.05
CA ARG A 17 -4.54 -14.08 -4.20
C ARG A 17 -3.24 -14.62 -3.58
N MET A 18 -2.28 -13.73 -3.32
CA MET A 18 -0.99 -14.10 -2.73
C MET A 18 -1.01 -13.95 -1.20
N SER A 19 -0.41 -14.90 -0.47
CA SER A 19 -0.03 -14.69 0.93
C SER A 19 1.24 -13.83 0.99
N GLN A 20 1.57 -13.30 2.16
CA GLN A 20 2.84 -12.57 2.35
C GLN A 20 4.05 -13.46 2.05
N GLU A 21 3.97 -14.75 2.41
CA GLU A 21 5.01 -15.74 2.13
C GLU A 21 5.18 -15.97 0.62
N MET A 22 4.09 -16.09 -0.14
CA MET A 22 4.16 -16.25 -1.59
C MET A 22 4.76 -15.02 -2.27
N LEU A 23 4.36 -13.82 -1.85
CA LEU A 23 4.94 -12.59 -2.39
C LEU A 23 6.44 -12.51 -2.06
N ALA A 24 6.82 -12.79 -0.82
CA ALA A 24 8.21 -12.82 -0.37
C ALA A 24 9.08 -13.75 -1.23
N ARG A 25 8.61 -14.99 -1.46
CA ARG A 25 9.30 -15.96 -2.34
C ARG A 25 9.43 -15.45 -3.78
N LYS A 26 8.39 -14.80 -4.31
CA LYS A 26 8.39 -14.27 -5.69
C LYS A 26 9.36 -13.10 -5.85
N THR A 27 9.49 -12.24 -4.84
CA THR A 27 10.36 -11.04 -4.89
C THR A 27 11.78 -11.29 -4.36
N GLY A 28 12.06 -12.46 -3.78
CA GLY A 28 13.31 -12.71 -3.06
C GLY A 28 13.45 -11.92 -1.75
N LEU A 29 12.33 -11.44 -1.19
CA LEU A 29 12.29 -10.73 0.09
C LEU A 29 11.96 -11.70 1.22
N SER A 30 12.15 -11.27 2.47
CA SER A 30 11.63 -12.02 3.62
C SER A 30 10.15 -11.72 3.87
N ARG A 31 9.40 -12.69 4.40
CA ARG A 31 8.01 -12.49 4.84
C ARG A 31 7.89 -11.34 5.85
N ALA A 32 8.87 -11.22 6.75
CA ALA A 32 8.93 -10.14 7.74
C ALA A 32 9.08 -8.77 7.07
N ALA A 33 9.90 -8.66 6.02
CA ALA A 33 10.01 -7.42 5.24
C ALA A 33 8.69 -7.06 4.56
N ILE A 34 7.99 -8.02 3.95
CA ILE A 34 6.65 -7.79 3.37
C ILE A 34 5.68 -7.29 4.45
N ALA A 35 5.66 -7.93 5.62
CA ALA A 35 4.77 -7.52 6.73
C ALA A 35 5.09 -6.12 7.24
N ALA A 36 6.38 -5.76 7.38
CA ALA A 36 6.80 -4.43 7.81
C ALA A 36 6.41 -3.35 6.79
N ILE A 37 6.55 -3.62 5.49
CA ILE A 37 6.16 -2.68 4.43
C ILE A 37 4.63 -2.52 4.40
N GLU A 38 3.87 -3.62 4.41
CA GLU A 38 2.39 -3.57 4.44
C GLU A 38 1.83 -2.97 5.74
N GLY A 39 2.60 -3.01 6.82
CA GLY A 39 2.27 -2.38 8.09
C GLY A 39 2.62 -0.90 8.17
N GLY A 40 3.33 -0.36 7.17
CA GLY A 40 3.80 1.03 7.17
C GLY A 40 5.00 1.29 8.07
N VAL A 41 5.63 0.24 8.60
CA VAL A 41 6.85 0.36 9.41
C VAL A 41 8.04 0.77 8.54
N ASN A 42 8.12 0.18 7.33
CA ASN A 42 9.19 0.45 6.38
C ASN A 42 8.63 0.97 5.05
N VAL A 43 9.23 2.06 4.55
CA VAL A 43 9.04 2.48 3.15
C VAL A 43 10.05 1.71 2.29
N PRO A 44 9.63 1.07 1.19
CA PRO A 44 10.54 0.33 0.34
C PRO A 44 11.47 1.27 -0.42
N LEU A 45 12.72 0.84 -0.62
CA LEU A 45 13.64 1.46 -1.57
C LEU A 45 13.15 1.26 -3.02
N CYS A 46 13.66 2.05 -3.97
CA CYS A 46 13.23 2.00 -5.36
C CYS A 46 13.37 0.60 -6.00
N ASN A 47 14.46 -0.12 -5.73
CA ASN A 47 14.66 -1.48 -6.21
C ASN A 47 13.65 -2.47 -5.61
N THR A 48 13.38 -2.36 -4.31
CA THR A 48 12.35 -3.16 -3.63
C THR A 48 10.96 -2.87 -4.20
N LEU A 49 10.64 -1.61 -4.46
CA LEU A 49 9.37 -1.20 -5.06
C LEU A 49 9.20 -1.79 -6.47
N ALA A 50 10.24 -1.73 -7.31
CA ALA A 50 10.22 -2.33 -8.64
C ALA A 50 9.98 -3.86 -8.59
N LEU A 51 10.59 -4.58 -7.65
CA LEU A 51 10.35 -6.02 -7.46
C LEU A 51 8.90 -6.30 -7.05
N LEU A 52 8.34 -5.51 -6.13
CA LEU A 52 6.95 -5.63 -5.70
C LEU A 52 5.97 -5.34 -6.85
N ALA A 53 6.26 -4.31 -7.65
CA ALA A 53 5.46 -3.92 -8.82
C ALA A 53 5.45 -5.04 -9.87
N TRP A 54 6.63 -5.56 -10.23
CA TRP A 54 6.77 -6.70 -11.13
C TRP A 54 6.04 -7.94 -10.62
N ALA A 55 6.21 -8.29 -9.35
CA ALA A 55 5.61 -9.50 -8.77
C ALA A 55 4.07 -9.47 -8.77
N LEU A 56 3.49 -8.27 -8.64
CA LEU A 56 2.05 -8.03 -8.56
C LEU A 56 1.41 -7.55 -9.88
N CYS A 57 2.19 -7.52 -10.97
CA CYS A 57 1.75 -7.02 -12.27
C CYS A 57 1.14 -5.61 -12.19
N LYS A 58 1.82 -4.70 -11.47
CA LYS A 58 1.47 -3.28 -11.34
C LYS A 58 2.62 -2.40 -11.83
N THR A 59 2.33 -1.14 -12.09
CA THR A 59 3.36 -0.10 -12.22
C THR A 59 3.79 0.39 -10.82
N GLU A 60 4.98 0.95 -10.68
CA GLU A 60 5.43 1.54 -9.40
C GLU A 60 4.49 2.67 -8.97
N ALA A 61 4.01 3.46 -9.93
CA ALA A 61 3.07 4.56 -9.74
C ALA A 61 1.75 4.12 -9.07
N TYR A 62 1.32 2.87 -9.26
CA TYR A 62 0.13 2.32 -8.63
C TYR A 62 0.19 2.40 -7.09
N PHE A 63 1.38 2.28 -6.50
CA PHE A 63 1.53 2.27 -5.04
C PHE A 63 1.60 3.65 -4.41
N PHE A 64 1.42 4.72 -5.17
CA PHE A 64 1.44 6.09 -4.68
C PHE A 64 0.02 6.66 -4.62
N ALA A 65 -0.46 6.96 -3.42
CA ALA A 65 -1.74 7.62 -3.22
C ALA A 65 -1.54 9.13 -3.07
N ASP A 66 -2.52 9.92 -3.51
CA ASP A 66 -2.65 11.29 -3.02
C ASP A 66 -3.01 11.22 -1.53
N PRO A 67 -2.37 12.02 -0.64
CA PRO A 67 -2.77 12.05 0.75
C PRO A 67 -4.26 12.40 0.79
N VAL A 68 -5.08 11.45 1.22
CA VAL A 68 -6.52 11.66 1.37
C VAL A 68 -6.72 12.90 2.23
N GLN A 69 -7.37 13.92 1.66
CA GLN A 69 -7.97 15.01 2.41
C GLN A 69 -9.04 14.39 3.30
N THR A 70 -8.71 14.10 4.57
CA THR A 70 -9.69 13.57 5.51
C THR A 70 -10.64 14.69 5.92
N THR A 71 -11.76 14.78 5.20
CA THR A 71 -13.13 14.87 5.75
C THR A 71 -13.45 16.01 6.74
N GLU A 72 -13.52 17.25 6.25
CA GLU A 72 -14.22 18.39 6.87
C GLU A 72 -15.67 18.52 6.33
N HIS A 73 -16.42 17.42 6.19
CA HIS A 73 -17.77 17.51 5.59
C HIS A 73 -18.85 16.63 6.25
N LEU A 74 -18.71 16.29 7.54
CA LEU A 74 -19.81 15.70 8.30
C LEU A 74 -20.02 16.45 9.63
N MET A 75 -20.49 17.68 9.54
CA MET A 75 -21.42 18.22 10.54
C MET A 75 -22.61 18.84 9.81
N PRO A 76 -23.82 18.25 9.88
CA PRO A 76 -25.01 19.08 9.78
C PRO A 76 -25.10 19.89 11.07
N ILE A 77 -24.93 21.20 10.91
CA ILE A 77 -25.33 22.21 11.90
C ILE A 77 -26.82 21.98 12.13
N ALA A 78 -27.19 21.28 13.20
CA ALA A 78 -28.57 21.23 13.64
C ALA A 78 -28.95 22.66 14.05
N ARG A 79 -29.79 23.27 13.21
CA ARG A 79 -30.36 24.60 13.38
C ARG A 79 -31.06 24.69 14.74
N ASN A 80 -30.85 25.81 15.42
CA ASN A 80 -31.63 26.24 16.58
C ASN A 80 -33.13 26.10 16.27
N GLY A 81 -33.84 25.38 17.14
CA GLY A 81 -35.29 25.47 17.33
C GLY A 81 -35.56 26.19 18.63
#